data_AF-A0A511J0M3-F1
#
_entry.id   AF-A0A511J0M3-F1
#
_cell.length_a   1.000
_cell.length_b   1.000
_cell.length_c   1.000
_cell.angle_alpha   90.00
_cell.angle_beta   90.00
_cell.angle_gamma   90.00
#
_symmetry.space_group_name_H-M   'P 1'
#
loop_
_entity.id
_entity.type
_entity.pdbx_description
1 polymer ?
#
loop_
_entity_poly.entity_id
_entity_poly.type
_entity_poly.pdbx_seq_one_letter_code
_entity_poly.pdbx_strand_id
1 'polypeptide(L)'
;MINVAINWLINALVLLPGFLVGGVNTYSKLLFSTSSGSVNFLSENALDIGFILTTLFMTFISLLIMSIIGGLFQFAAWTKFDYPELSIIQCLQYAWYLLKDRLGTYILLQLSFIGWYILGALALFFGLLWVIAYVNVTIAEFYEQARIEKTSPAEYFL
;
A
#
# COMPACT_ATOMS: atom_id res chain seq x y z
N MET A 1 7.05 -20.82 -7.61
CA MET A 1 5.82 -21.18 -6.86
C MET A 1 5.45 -20.13 -5.80
N ILE A 2 6.42 -19.59 -5.05
CA ILE A 2 6.17 -18.52 -4.05
C ILE A 2 5.53 -17.25 -4.65
N ASN A 3 6.00 -16.80 -5.82
CA ASN A 3 5.47 -15.61 -6.49
C ASN A 3 4.01 -15.76 -6.95
N VAL A 4 3.63 -16.98 -7.36
CA VAL A 4 2.24 -17.30 -7.73
C VAL A 4 1.36 -17.27 -6.49
N ALA A 5 1.78 -17.89 -5.39
CA ALA A 5 1.04 -17.85 -4.12
C ALA A 5 0.86 -16.42 -3.58
N ILE A 6 1.90 -15.58 -3.69
CA ILE A 6 1.84 -14.17 -3.29
C ILE A 6 0.87 -13.38 -4.19
N ASN A 7 0.90 -13.58 -5.51
CA ASN A 7 -0.06 -12.96 -6.43
C ASN A 7 -1.51 -13.38 -6.13
N TRP A 8 -1.74 -14.66 -5.84
CA TRP A 8 -3.06 -15.14 -5.44
C TRP A 8 -3.53 -14.53 -4.12
N LEU A 9 -2.63 -14.37 -3.15
CA LEU A 9 -2.95 -13.76 -1.86
C LEU A 9 -3.24 -12.26 -1.98
N ILE A 10 -2.51 -11.55 -2.84
CA ILE A 10 -2.75 -10.14 -3.17
C ILE A 10 -4.10 -9.99 -3.88
N ASN A 11 -4.37 -10.80 -4.89
CA ASN A 11 -5.67 -10.79 -5.60
C ASN A 11 -6.83 -11.13 -4.65
N ALA A 12 -6.64 -12.09 -3.74
CA ALA A 12 -7.65 -12.42 -2.73
C ALA A 12 -7.89 -11.28 -1.75
N LEU A 13 -6.84 -10.61 -1.28
CA LEU A 13 -6.95 -9.46 -0.36
C LEU A 13 -7.59 -8.24 -1.04
N VAL A 14 -7.39 -8.06 -2.35
CA VAL A 14 -8.03 -7.02 -3.17
C VAL A 14 -9.49 -7.36 -3.51
N LEU A 15 -9.85 -8.65 -3.61
CA LEU A 15 -11.22 -9.13 -3.87
C LEU A 15 -12.10 -9.21 -2.61
N LEU A 16 -11.49 -9.39 -1.44
CA LEU A 16 -12.16 -9.53 -0.14
C LEU A 16 -13.13 -8.36 0.19
N PRO A 17 -12.78 -7.09 -0.09
CA PRO A 17 -13.70 -5.96 0.11
C PRO A 17 -14.96 -6.06 -0.75
N GLY A 18 -14.83 -6.42 -2.03
CA GLY A 18 -15.96 -6.60 -2.93
C GLY A 18 -16.89 -7.73 -2.47
N PHE A 19 -16.30 -8.83 -1.98
CA PHE A 19 -17.05 -9.97 -1.46
C PHE A 19 -17.76 -9.65 -0.14
N LEU A 20 -17.14 -8.90 0.76
CA LEU A 20 -17.75 -8.48 2.03
C LEU A 20 -18.88 -7.49 1.82
N VAL A 21 -18.69 -6.46 0.98
CA VAL A 21 -19.75 -5.46 0.74
C VAL A 21 -20.93 -6.09 -0.02
N GLY A 22 -20.66 -6.94 -1.02
CA GLY A 22 -21.71 -7.71 -1.71
C GLY A 22 -22.43 -8.68 -0.77
N GLY A 23 -21.66 -9.45 0.01
CA GLY A 23 -22.19 -10.45 0.94
C GLY A 23 -23.03 -9.85 2.06
N VAL A 24 -22.55 -8.81 2.75
CA VAL A 24 -23.28 -8.14 3.84
C VAL A 24 -24.58 -7.51 3.34
N ASN A 25 -24.60 -6.95 2.13
CA ASN A 25 -25.80 -6.31 1.56
C ASN A 25 -26.87 -7.34 1.15
N THR A 26 -26.47 -8.50 0.63
CA THR A 26 -27.41 -9.60 0.38
C THR A 26 -27.95 -10.22 1.68
N TYR A 27 -27.08 -10.39 2.67
CA TYR A 27 -27.43 -10.95 3.97
C TYR A 27 -28.39 -10.04 4.74
N SER A 28 -28.16 -8.72 4.74
CA SER A 28 -29.07 -7.76 5.37
C SER A 28 -30.43 -7.72 4.68
N LYS A 29 -30.50 -7.83 3.34
CA LYS A 29 -31.77 -7.95 2.61
C LYS A 29 -32.55 -9.22 2.97
N LEU A 30 -31.88 -10.36 3.14
CA LEU A 30 -32.53 -11.60 3.59
C LEU A 30 -33.07 -11.51 5.03
N LEU A 31 -32.37 -10.78 5.91
CA LEU A 31 -32.78 -10.61 7.31
C LEU A 31 -33.93 -9.61 7.48
N PHE A 32 -33.96 -8.54 6.68
CA PHE A 32 -34.88 -7.41 6.91
C PHE A 32 -35.92 -7.18 5.81
N SER A 33 -35.83 -7.85 4.65
CA SER A 33 -36.85 -7.76 3.58
C SER A 33 -37.39 -9.15 3.18
N THR A 34 -38.63 -9.44 3.57
CA THR A 34 -39.37 -10.65 3.20
C THR A 34 -40.01 -10.53 1.81
N SER A 35 -39.29 -10.02 0.81
CA SER A 35 -39.77 -10.03 -0.58
C SER A 35 -38.94 -11.02 -1.39
N SER A 36 -39.56 -12.13 -1.75
CA SER A 36 -39.10 -13.19 -2.63
C SER A 36 -38.91 -12.69 -4.08
N GLY A 37 -37.97 -11.78 -4.30
CA GLY A 37 -37.42 -11.45 -5.61
C GLY A 37 -36.18 -12.29 -5.88
N SER A 38 -35.98 -12.71 -7.14
CA SER A 38 -34.78 -13.42 -7.59
C SER A 38 -33.52 -12.68 -7.14
N VAL A 39 -32.68 -13.36 -6.36
CA VAL A 39 -31.39 -12.81 -5.91
C VAL A 39 -30.47 -12.75 -7.14
N ASN A 40 -30.50 -11.63 -7.86
CA ASN A 40 -29.60 -11.40 -8.98
C ASN A 40 -28.16 -11.32 -8.41
N PHE A 41 -27.36 -12.38 -8.62
CA PHE A 41 -25.95 -12.46 -8.21
C PHE A 41 -25.09 -11.38 -8.87
N LEU A 42 -25.48 -10.93 -10.06
CA LEU A 42 -25.06 -9.65 -10.61
C LEU A 42 -25.90 -8.57 -9.94
N SER A 43 -25.45 -8.18 -8.75
CA SER A 43 -26.05 -7.15 -7.93
C SER A 43 -26.38 -5.92 -8.79
N GLU A 44 -27.65 -5.54 -8.90
CA GLU A 44 -28.05 -4.23 -9.46
C GLU A 44 -27.40 -3.07 -8.67
N ASN A 45 -26.84 -3.34 -7.49
CA ASN A 45 -26.06 -2.40 -6.69
C ASN A 45 -24.58 -2.31 -7.09
N ALA A 46 -24.05 -3.13 -8.02
CA ALA A 46 -22.65 -3.06 -8.42
C ALA A 46 -22.31 -1.75 -9.16
N LEU A 47 -23.33 -1.11 -9.75
CA LEU A 47 -23.23 0.22 -10.37
C LEU A 47 -23.82 1.34 -9.47
N ASP A 48 -24.23 1.02 -8.24
CA ASP A 48 -24.69 2.03 -7.29
C ASP A 48 -23.52 2.95 -6.91
N ILE A 49 -23.75 4.27 -7.00
CA ILE A 49 -22.75 5.31 -6.73
C ILE A 49 -22.21 5.16 -5.30
N GLY A 50 -23.07 4.76 -4.35
CA GLY A 50 -22.65 4.50 -2.96
C GLY A 50 -21.71 3.31 -2.84
N PHE A 51 -21.94 2.24 -3.59
CA PHE A 51 -21.06 1.06 -3.62
C PHE A 51 -19.71 1.36 -4.28
N ILE A 52 -19.73 2.11 -5.40
CA ILE A 52 -18.52 2.53 -6.12
C ILE A 52 -17.65 3.42 -5.23
N LEU A 53 -18.24 4.44 -4.58
CA LEU A 53 -17.50 5.38 -3.73
C LEU A 53 -16.88 4.67 -2.52
N THR A 54 -17.63 3.77 -1.88
CA THR A 54 -17.14 2.97 -0.74
C THR A 54 -16.00 2.05 -1.15
N THR A 55 -16.13 1.38 -2.31
CA THR A 55 -15.09 0.48 -2.83
C THR A 55 -13.82 1.24 -3.19
N LEU A 56 -13.95 2.42 -3.81
CA LEU A 56 -12.82 3.29 -4.15
C LEU A 56 -12.11 3.79 -2.89
N PHE A 57 -12.87 4.23 -1.88
CA PHE A 57 -12.32 4.66 -0.59
C PHE A 57 -11.53 3.55 0.10
N MET A 58 -12.10 2.34 0.19
CA MET A 58 -11.41 1.19 0.80
C MET A 58 -10.15 0.78 0.02
N THR A 59 -10.21 0.83 -1.31
CA THR A 59 -9.05 0.54 -2.16
C THR A 59 -7.95 1.58 -1.96
N PHE A 60 -8.31 2.87 -1.85
CA PHE A 60 -7.37 3.95 -1.58
C PHE A 60 -6.67 3.77 -0.23
N ILE A 61 -7.42 3.43 0.83
CA ILE A 61 -6.84 3.15 2.15
C ILE A 61 -5.89 1.94 2.10
N SER A 62 -6.29 0.86 1.42
CA SER A 62 -5.43 -0.32 1.22
C SER A 62 -4.11 0.01 0.53
N LEU A 63 -4.15 0.84 -0.51
CA LEU A 63 -2.95 1.29 -1.23
C LEU A 63 -2.02 2.13 -0.34
N LEU A 64 -2.57 3.01 0.52
CA LEU A 64 -1.77 3.79 1.46
C LEU A 64 -1.05 2.88 2.46
N ILE A 65 -1.76 1.91 3.04
CA ILE A 65 -1.18 0.95 3.99
C ILE A 65 -0.06 0.14 3.31
N MET A 66 -0.31 -0.34 2.09
CA MET A 66 0.68 -1.10 1.31
C MET A 66 1.93 -0.27 1.00
N SER A 67 1.79 1.02 0.68
CA SER A 67 2.91 1.91 0.41
C SER A 67 3.81 2.14 1.64
N ILE A 68 3.23 2.26 2.84
CA ILE A 68 3.97 2.39 4.10
C ILE A 68 4.77 1.11 4.38
N ILE A 69 4.12 -0.05 4.26
CA ILE A 69 4.74 -1.35 4.52
C ILE A 69 5.85 -1.62 3.50
N GLY A 70 5.59 -1.35 2.22
CA GLY A 70 6.59 -1.46 1.16
C GLY A 70 7.82 -0.57 1.41
N GLY A 71 7.60 0.68 1.82
CA GLY A 71 8.67 1.60 2.22
C GLY A 71 9.51 1.08 3.37
N LEU A 72 8.87 0.53 4.40
CA LEU A 72 9.56 -0.06 5.54
C LEU A 72 10.48 -1.22 5.13
N PHE A 73 9.99 -2.12 4.28
CA PHE A 73 10.80 -3.23 3.76
C PHE A 73 11.93 -2.76 2.85
N GLN A 74 11.69 -1.72 2.04
CA GLN A 74 12.72 -1.09 1.21
C GLN A 74 13.84 -0.50 2.07
N PHE A 75 13.50 0.19 3.16
CA PHE A 75 14.50 0.75 4.09
C PHE A 75 15.26 -0.36 4.82
N ALA A 76 14.59 -1.45 5.19
CA ALA A 76 15.23 -2.61 5.79
C ALA A 76 16.21 -3.28 4.82
N ALA A 77 15.85 -3.39 3.53
CA ALA A 77 16.72 -3.91 2.49
C ALA A 77 17.95 -3.02 2.30
N TRP A 78 17.78 -1.70 2.19
CA TRP A 78 18.89 -0.76 2.08
C TRP A 78 19.81 -0.77 3.29
N THR A 79 19.24 -0.84 4.49
CA THR A 79 20.01 -1.00 5.73
C THR A 79 20.85 -2.28 5.72
N LYS A 80 20.33 -3.37 5.14
CA LYS A 80 21.08 -4.63 5.02
C LYS A 80 22.22 -4.53 4.00
N PHE A 81 22.06 -3.73 2.95
CA PHE A 81 23.14 -3.46 1.99
C PHE A 81 24.22 -2.57 2.60
N ASP A 82 23.85 -1.57 3.39
CA ASP A 82 24.78 -0.66 4.06
C ASP A 82 25.51 -1.31 5.25
N TYR A 83 24.82 -2.17 5.99
CA TYR A 83 25.32 -2.85 7.19
C TYR A 83 25.12 -4.38 7.09
N PRO A 84 26.01 -5.09 6.37
CA PRO A 84 25.86 -6.51 6.11
C PRO A 84 25.95 -7.38 7.39
N GLU A 85 26.53 -6.87 8.46
CA GLU A 85 26.65 -7.54 9.76
C GLU A 85 25.33 -7.69 10.54
N LEU A 86 24.33 -6.84 10.27
CA LEU A 86 23.05 -6.87 10.99
C LEU A 86 22.18 -8.06 10.59
N SER A 87 21.47 -8.65 11.55
CA SER A 87 20.43 -9.64 11.27
C SER A 87 19.23 -8.98 10.56
N ILE A 88 18.47 -9.74 9.77
CA ILE A 88 17.29 -9.25 9.03
C ILE A 88 16.28 -8.57 9.97
N ILE A 89 16.10 -9.13 11.16
CA ILE A 89 15.19 -8.57 12.17
C ILE A 89 15.73 -7.25 12.72
N GLN A 90 17.05 -7.13 12.92
CA GLN A 90 17.69 -5.89 13.35
C GLN A 90 17.59 -4.82 12.26
N CYS A 91 17.75 -5.18 10.99
CA CYS A 91 17.53 -4.26 9.87
C CYS A 91 16.09 -3.73 9.85
N LEU A 92 15.09 -4.57 10.13
CA LEU A 92 13.69 -4.15 10.18
C LEU A 92 13.40 -3.23 11.38
N GLN A 93 13.96 -3.54 12.56
CA GLN A 93 13.85 -2.69 13.74
C GLN A 93 14.50 -1.32 13.51
N TYR A 94 15.68 -1.29 12.89
CA TYR A 94 16.36 -0.06 12.54
C TYR A 94 15.60 0.73 11.47
N ALA A 95 15.10 0.08 10.42
CA ALA A 95 14.28 0.72 9.40
C ALA A 95 13.00 1.35 9.99
N TRP A 96 12.34 0.64 10.93
CA TRP A 96 11.21 1.19 11.67
C TRP A 96 11.63 2.38 12.53
N TYR A 97 12.77 2.29 13.20
CA TYR A 97 13.33 3.40 13.96
C TYR A 97 13.60 4.61 13.07
N LEU A 98 14.14 4.44 11.85
CA LEU A 98 14.33 5.52 10.89
C LEU A 98 12.99 6.16 10.46
N LEU A 99 11.98 5.34 10.22
CA LEU A 99 10.70 5.77 9.65
C LEU A 99 9.73 6.39 10.67
N LYS A 100 9.68 5.89 11.91
CA LYS A 100 8.62 6.17 12.89
C LYS A 100 8.36 7.67 13.14
N ASP A 101 9.41 8.48 13.20
CA ASP A 101 9.30 9.91 13.53
C ASP A 101 8.91 10.76 12.31
N ARG A 102 9.03 10.19 11.10
CA ARG A 102 8.77 10.85 9.82
C ARG A 102 7.64 10.18 9.03
N LEU A 103 6.83 9.33 9.65
CA LEU A 103 5.73 8.61 8.99
C LEU A 103 4.75 9.57 8.30
N GLY A 104 4.37 10.66 8.96
CA GLY A 104 3.48 11.67 8.39
C GLY A 104 4.07 12.29 7.12
N THR A 105 5.34 12.68 7.17
CA THR A 105 6.07 13.24 6.02
C THR A 105 6.20 12.21 4.89
N TYR A 106 6.47 10.94 5.22
CA TYR A 106 6.54 9.86 4.24
C TYR A 106 5.19 9.63 3.55
N ILE A 107 4.07 9.66 4.28
CA ILE A 107 2.73 9.54 3.70
C ILE A 107 2.41 10.72 2.78
N LEU A 108 2.72 11.95 3.21
CA LEU A 108 2.54 13.14 2.38
C LEU A 108 3.40 13.10 1.11
N LEU A 109 4.63 12.58 1.23
CA LEU A 109 5.54 12.37 0.11
C LEU A 109 4.95 11.36 -0.89
N GLN A 110 4.44 10.22 -0.41
CA GLN A 110 3.77 9.22 -1.24
C GLN A 110 2.52 9.78 -1.93
N LEU A 111 1.73 10.59 -1.22
CA LEU A 111 0.55 11.25 -1.77
C LEU A 111 0.91 12.25 -2.87
N SER A 112 2.05 12.93 -2.75
CA SER A 112 2.54 13.86 -3.79
C SER A 112 2.85 13.15 -5.12
N PHE A 113 3.28 11.88 -5.07
CA PHE A 113 3.57 11.10 -6.28
C PHE A 113 2.32 10.67 -7.05
N ILE A 114 1.14 10.65 -6.42
CA ILE A 114 -0.11 10.28 -7.10
C ILE A 114 -0.34 11.15 -8.34
N GLY A 115 -0.08 12.46 -8.24
CA GLY A 115 -0.22 13.39 -9.35
C GLY A 115 0.78 13.09 -10.48
N TRP A 116 2.02 12.77 -10.12
CA TRP A 116 3.06 12.38 -11.08
C TRP A 116 2.72 11.07 -11.79
N TYR A 117 2.15 10.08 -11.09
CA TYR A 117 1.70 8.84 -11.71
C TYR A 117 0.55 9.07 -12.70
N ILE A 118 -0.39 9.97 -12.38
CA ILE A 118 -1.48 10.35 -13.31
C ILE A 118 -0.88 11.02 -14.56
N LEU A 119 0.02 11.99 -14.39
CA LEU A 119 0.69 12.66 -15.50
C LEU A 119 1.50 11.68 -16.37
N GLY A 120 2.25 10.78 -15.74
CA GLY A 120 3.03 9.77 -16.45
C GLY A 120 2.16 8.78 -17.22
N ALA A 121 0.99 8.42 -16.69
CA ALA A 121 0.02 7.56 -17.37
C ALA A 121 -0.60 8.27 -18.58
N LEU A 122 -0.95 9.56 -18.46
CA LEU A 122 -1.45 10.38 -19.58
C LEU A 122 -0.41 10.53 -20.70
N ALA A 123 0.88 10.51 -20.36
CA ALA A 123 2.00 10.54 -21.31
C ALA A 123 2.28 9.15 -21.95
N LEU A 124 1.22 8.45 -22.41
CA LEU A 124 1.27 7.15 -23.08
C LEU A 124 2.06 6.07 -22.32
N PHE A 125 2.03 6.08 -20.99
CA PHE A 125 2.81 5.20 -20.10
C PHE A 125 4.34 5.32 -20.19
N PHE A 126 4.91 5.94 -21.23
CA PHE A 126 6.35 6.24 -21.32
C PHE A 126 6.79 7.24 -20.24
N GLY A 127 5.92 8.19 -19.89
CA GLY A 127 6.16 9.10 -18.79
C GLY A 127 6.34 8.38 -17.44
N LEU A 128 5.73 7.20 -17.26
CA LEU A 128 5.88 6.43 -16.02
C LEU A 128 7.31 5.96 -15.78
N LEU A 129 8.10 5.71 -16.82
CA LEU A 129 9.49 5.28 -16.65
C LEU A 129 10.33 6.35 -15.93
N TRP A 130 10.09 7.62 -16.26
CA TRP A 130 10.71 8.77 -15.59
C TRP A 130 10.15 8.99 -14.19
N VAL A 131 8.83 8.87 -14.03
CA VAL A 131 8.19 9.01 -12.71
C VAL A 131 8.74 7.97 -11.74
N ILE A 132 8.88 6.71 -12.15
CA ILE A 132 9.41 5.64 -11.30
C ILE A 132 10.85 5.94 -10.88
N ALA A 133 11.71 6.37 -11.80
CA ALA A 133 13.08 6.75 -11.47
C ALA A 133 13.12 7.92 -10.47
N TYR A 134 12.29 8.93 -10.69
CA TYR A 134 12.14 10.09 -9.81
C TYR A 134 11.67 9.69 -8.40
N VAL A 135 10.63 8.84 -8.30
CA VAL A 135 10.14 8.33 -7.02
C VAL A 135 11.25 7.57 -6.28
N ASN A 136 11.97 6.68 -6.96
CA ASN A 136 13.04 5.89 -6.35
C ASN A 136 14.17 6.76 -5.78
N VAL A 137 14.63 7.76 -6.54
CA VAL A 137 15.66 8.69 -6.08
C VAL A 137 15.16 9.49 -4.88
N THR A 138 13.93 9.98 -4.91
CA THR A 138 13.36 10.78 -3.82
C THR A 138 13.21 9.96 -2.53
N ILE A 139 12.81 8.69 -2.63
CA ILE A 139 12.70 7.80 -1.47
C ILE A 139 14.10 7.45 -0.92
N ALA A 140 15.10 7.29 -1.78
CA ALA A 140 16.48 7.05 -1.36
C ALA A 140 17.08 8.25 -0.61
N GLU A 141 16.85 9.47 -1.10
CA GLU A 141 17.23 10.70 -0.41
C GLU A 141 16.51 10.84 0.94
N PHE A 142 15.23 10.47 1.02
CA PHE A 142 14.51 10.47 2.29
C PHE A 142 15.11 9.50 3.30
N TYR A 143 15.53 8.31 2.84
CA TYR A 143 16.23 7.32 3.67
C TYR A 143 17.57 7.87 4.19
N GLU A 144 18.36 8.46 3.31
CA GLU A 144 19.67 9.02 3.67
C GLU A 144 19.54 10.17 4.68
N GLN A 145 18.58 11.08 4.47
CA GLN A 145 18.28 12.13 5.45
C GLN A 145 17.86 11.55 6.80
N ALA A 146 17.04 10.50 6.82
CA ALA A 146 16.64 9.85 8.07
C ALA A 146 17.83 9.22 8.79
N ARG A 147 18.83 8.71 8.06
CA ARG A 147 20.08 8.20 8.62
C ARG A 147 20.98 9.30 9.17
N ILE A 148 21.11 10.43 8.48
CA ILE A 148 21.97 11.53 8.91
C ILE A 148 21.47 12.14 10.23
N GLU A 149 20.14 12.25 10.39
CA GLU A 149 19.53 12.81 11.60
C GLU A 149 19.55 11.86 12.80
N LYS A 150 19.64 10.55 12.54
CA LYS A 150 19.57 9.52 13.57
C LYS A 150 20.94 8.90 13.81
N THR A 151 21.08 8.26 14.96
CA THR A 151 22.35 7.60 15.24
C THR A 151 22.55 6.34 14.37
N SER A 152 23.81 5.97 14.21
CA SER A 152 24.22 4.75 13.53
C SER A 152 23.62 3.50 14.21
N PRO A 153 23.42 2.39 13.47
CA PRO A 153 22.87 1.17 14.06
C PRO A 153 23.71 0.65 15.24
N ALA A 154 25.03 0.87 15.21
CA ALA A 154 25.94 0.44 16.27
C ALA A 154 25.59 1.09 17.62
N GLU A 155 25.24 2.38 17.64
CA GLU A 155 24.81 3.08 18.86
C GLU A 155 23.37 2.76 19.27
N TYR A 156 22.52 2.36 18.33
CA TYR A 156 21.12 1.99 18.62
C TYR A 156 20.99 0.62 19.30
N PHE A 157 21.88 -0.32 19.00
CA PHE A 157 21.84 -1.70 19.52
C PHE A 157 22.81 -1.97 20.68
N LEU A 158 23.63 -0.98 21.07
CA LEU A 158 24.43 -1.00 22.30
C LEU A 158 23.53 -0.89 23.54
#